data_AF-A0A2G6WYY3-F1
#
_entry.id   AF-A0A2G6WYY3-F1
#
_cell.length_a   1.000
_cell.length_b   1.000
_cell.length_c   1.000
_cell.angle_alpha   90.00
_cell.angle_beta   90.00
_cell.angle_gamma   90.00
#
_symmetry.space_group_name_H-M   'P 1'
#
loop_
_entity.id
_entity.type
_entity.pdbx_description
1 polymer ?
#
loop_
_entity_poly.entity_id
_entity_poly.type
_entity_poly.pdbx_seq_one_letter_code
_entity_poly.pdbx_strand_id
1 'polypeptide(L)'
;MSKSLRLSEKWFRRGLWLVAFVFASFLIGLGSTIVGDLPQVERVRVLDDFIDKPAAEPLRATIKASETAEEQAARDLDQAQLQLNTAQQASANARETFGNWIATRRATAQPDQDTELIARTKALDAFKQKEDAAQRKANAQRQIALDARQAEQRAREALSVLEHDAQERLNAEYRRVELRVFAYRLALTLPLLLVAGWLFVKKRKSTYWPFVWGFIFFALFAFFVELVPYLPSYGGYVRYVVGIVLTVLVGRYAIIALNRYLARQKLAEQQPDQVRREELSYDVALARLGKSVCPGCERPVDLKNNEIDFCPHCGIGLFDHCGHCSTRKSAFSKFCHACGTAATATQAPNTPVTGTAQSVTPGAPVQPAP
;
A
#
# COMPACT_ATOMS: atom_id res chain seq x y z
N MET A 1 1.51 6.96 -35.77
CA MET A 1 2.20 7.70 -36.85
C MET A 1 3.63 7.94 -36.42
N SER A 2 4.54 7.05 -36.80
CA SER A 2 5.99 7.23 -36.65
C SER A 2 6.58 7.16 -38.06
N LYS A 3 6.46 8.26 -38.80
CA LYS A 3 7.24 8.47 -40.03
C LYS A 3 8.72 8.34 -39.67
N SER A 4 9.54 7.93 -40.63
CA SER A 4 10.96 7.61 -40.48
C SER A 4 11.80 8.78 -39.96
N LEU A 5 11.78 9.00 -38.65
CA LEU A 5 12.67 9.94 -37.98
C LEU A 5 14.07 9.34 -37.96
N ARG A 6 15.05 10.10 -38.46
CA ARG A 6 16.49 9.80 -38.42
C ARG A 6 16.86 9.38 -36.99
N LEU A 7 17.79 8.43 -36.85
CA LEU A 7 18.15 7.82 -35.55
C LEU A 7 18.42 8.90 -34.48
N SER A 8 19.08 10.00 -34.88
CA SER A 8 19.37 11.16 -34.04
C SER A 8 18.12 11.79 -33.43
N GLU A 9 17.06 12.04 -34.19
CA GLU A 9 15.85 12.72 -33.69
C GLU A 9 15.09 11.88 -32.66
N LYS A 10 15.09 10.54 -32.80
CA LYS A 10 14.52 9.64 -31.79
C LYS A 10 15.32 9.70 -30.48
N TRP A 11 16.65 9.74 -30.58
CA TRP A 11 17.52 9.88 -29.41
C TRP A 11 17.40 11.26 -28.76
N PHE A 12 17.30 12.34 -29.53
CA PHE A 12 17.05 13.69 -29.01
C PHE A 12 15.69 13.77 -28.29
N ARG A 13 14.61 13.21 -28.86
CA ARG A 13 13.31 13.17 -28.17
C ARG A 13 13.33 12.35 -26.88
N ARG A 14 14.09 11.24 -26.83
CA ARG A 14 14.29 10.46 -25.60
C ARG A 14 15.12 11.24 -24.57
N GLY A 15 16.18 11.92 -25.00
CA GLY A 15 16.99 12.79 -24.15
C GLY A 15 16.16 13.93 -23.54
N LEU A 16 15.30 14.57 -24.32
CA LEU A 16 14.38 15.61 -23.84
C LEU A 16 13.39 15.08 -22.80
N TRP A 17 12.91 13.84 -22.94
CA TRP A 17 12.10 13.17 -21.92
C TRP A 17 12.87 12.90 -20.63
N LEU A 18 14.14 12.47 -20.73
CA LEU A 18 15.00 12.30 -19.57
C LEU A 18 15.19 13.63 -18.83
N VAL A 19 15.44 14.72 -19.56
CA VAL A 19 15.53 16.07 -18.98
C VAL A 19 14.24 16.46 -18.26
N ALA A 20 13.07 16.16 -18.85
CA ALA A 20 11.77 16.41 -18.19
C ALA A 20 11.64 15.66 -16.86
N PHE A 21 12.04 14.39 -16.80
CA PHE A 21 11.99 13.59 -15.57
C PHE A 21 12.99 14.06 -14.53
N VAL A 22 14.21 14.43 -14.93
CA VAL A 22 15.22 14.99 -14.04
C VAL A 22 14.73 16.32 -13.46
N PHE A 23 14.20 17.21 -14.30
CA PHE A 23 13.61 18.47 -13.87
C PHE A 23 12.46 18.25 -12.87
N ALA A 24 11.56 17.31 -13.15
CA ALA A 24 10.50 16.93 -12.23
C ALA A 24 11.05 16.42 -10.90
N SER A 25 12.08 15.58 -10.92
CA SER A 25 12.72 15.04 -9.70
C SER A 25 13.33 16.14 -8.83
N PHE A 26 13.98 17.15 -9.42
CA PHE A 26 14.50 18.29 -8.69
C PHE A 26 13.38 19.13 -8.06
N LEU A 27 12.28 19.36 -8.78
CA LEU A 27 11.11 20.05 -8.22
C LEU A 27 10.46 19.26 -7.09
N ILE A 28 10.36 17.93 -7.23
CA ILE A 28 9.86 17.04 -6.16
C ILE A 28 10.75 17.14 -4.92
N GLY A 29 12.08 17.07 -5.09
CA GLY A 29 13.03 17.21 -3.99
C GLY A 29 12.91 18.56 -3.28
N LEU A 30 12.83 19.64 -4.05
CA LEU A 30 12.65 21.00 -3.52
C LEU A 30 11.30 21.18 -2.80
N GLY A 31 10.22 20.63 -3.35
CA GLY A 31 8.90 20.63 -2.72
C GLY A 31 8.93 19.93 -1.36
N SER A 32 9.51 18.73 -1.31
CA SER A 32 9.64 17.94 -0.09
C SER A 32 10.47 18.64 0.99
N THR A 33 11.52 19.39 0.63
CA THR A 33 12.30 20.15 1.62
C THR A 33 11.52 21.34 2.15
N ILE A 34 10.81 22.08 1.28
CA ILE A 34 10.04 23.26 1.69
C ILE A 34 8.87 22.86 2.59
N VAL A 35 8.19 21.73 2.30
CA VAL A 35 7.08 21.22 3.11
C VAL A 35 7.58 20.49 4.37
N GLY A 36 8.77 19.90 4.32
CA GLY A 36 9.45 19.33 5.49
C GLY A 36 9.90 20.39 6.50
N ASP A 37 10.27 21.58 6.00
CA ASP A 37 10.66 22.75 6.80
C ASP A 37 9.47 23.61 7.23
N LEU A 38 8.23 23.27 6.83
CA LEU A 38 7.05 23.89 7.42
C LEU A 38 7.09 23.58 8.92
N PRO A 39 7.14 24.62 9.76
CA PRO A 39 7.66 24.44 11.09
C PRO A 39 6.71 23.51 11.84
N GLN A 40 7.28 22.52 12.54
CA GLN A 40 6.57 21.59 13.43
C GLN A 40 6.06 22.37 14.67
N VAL A 41 5.30 23.44 14.44
CA VAL A 41 4.84 24.43 15.42
C VAL A 41 3.60 23.92 16.10
N GLU A 42 3.67 22.77 16.74
CA GLU A 42 2.79 22.55 17.87
C GLU A 42 3.52 21.60 18.80
N ARG A 43 3.83 22.09 20.01
CA ARG A 43 4.30 21.25 21.12
C ARG A 43 3.38 20.03 21.18
N VAL A 44 3.98 18.84 21.27
CA VAL A 44 3.23 17.61 21.51
C VAL A 44 2.43 17.82 22.80
N ARG A 45 1.14 18.11 22.64
CA ARG A 45 0.23 18.28 23.77
C ARG A 45 -0.03 16.90 24.33
N VAL A 46 0.11 16.76 25.64
CA VAL A 46 -0.13 15.50 26.35
C VAL A 46 -1.50 15.55 27.03
N LEU A 47 -2.07 14.40 27.37
CA LEU A 47 -3.36 14.31 28.06
C LEU A 47 -3.41 15.21 29.31
N ASP A 48 -2.30 15.25 30.04
CA ASP A 48 -2.13 16.03 31.27
C ASP A 48 -2.21 17.55 31.03
N ASP A 49 -2.12 18.04 29.79
CA ASP A 49 -2.35 19.45 29.45
C ASP A 49 -3.85 19.81 29.39
N PHE A 50 -4.72 18.80 29.23
CA PHE A 50 -6.17 18.97 29.09
C PHE A 50 -6.96 18.51 30.31
N ILE A 51 -6.33 17.71 31.18
CA ILE A 51 -6.94 17.29 32.44
C ILE A 51 -6.97 18.45 33.44
N ASP A 52 -8.06 18.54 34.20
CA ASP A 52 -8.14 19.48 35.31
C ASP A 52 -7.27 19.00 36.48
N LYS A 53 -5.98 19.37 36.45
CA LYS A 53 -4.97 18.97 37.45
C LYS A 53 -5.42 19.16 38.90
N PRO A 54 -5.97 20.32 39.33
CA PRO A 54 -6.43 20.48 40.71
C PRO A 54 -7.58 19.54 41.10
N ALA A 55 -8.36 19.04 40.14
CA ALA A 55 -9.39 18.02 40.40
C ALA A 55 -8.82 16.58 40.34
N ALA A 56 -7.82 16.33 39.49
CA ALA A 56 -7.23 15.00 39.30
C ALA A 56 -6.20 14.62 40.38
N GLU A 57 -5.37 15.56 40.84
CA GLU A 57 -4.35 15.33 41.88
C GLU A 57 -4.91 14.76 43.21
N PRO A 58 -6.01 15.28 43.79
CA PRO A 58 -6.58 14.67 45.01
C PRO A 58 -7.10 13.25 44.78
N LEU A 59 -7.61 12.94 43.58
CA LEU A 59 -8.05 11.59 43.22
C LEU A 59 -6.85 10.63 43.10
N ARG A 60 -5.78 11.06 42.42
CA ARG A 60 -4.50 10.32 42.33
C ARG A 60 -3.89 10.08 43.71
N ALA A 61 -3.91 11.09 44.59
CA ALA A 61 -3.46 10.96 45.97
C ALA A 61 -4.33 9.97 46.77
N THR A 62 -5.65 9.98 46.57
CA THR A 62 -6.58 9.04 47.22
C THR A 62 -6.34 7.60 46.77
N ILE A 63 -6.10 7.37 45.47
CA ILE A 63 -5.75 6.04 44.94
C ILE A 63 -4.47 5.54 45.62
N LYS A 64 -3.41 6.36 45.60
CA LYS A 64 -2.13 5.99 46.22
C LYS A 64 -2.26 5.71 47.73
N ALA A 65 -3.02 6.54 48.44
CA ALA A 65 -3.28 6.35 49.87
C ALA A 65 -4.07 5.06 50.14
N SER A 66 -5.06 4.74 49.29
CA SER A 66 -5.88 3.53 49.40
C SER A 66 -5.07 2.27 49.10
N GLU A 67 -4.22 2.28 48.08
CA GLU A 67 -3.30 1.18 47.76
C GLU A 67 -2.35 0.90 48.95
N THR A 68 -1.78 1.96 49.54
CA THR A 68 -0.90 1.84 50.71
C THR A 68 -1.65 1.30 51.94
N ALA A 69 -2.90 1.75 52.14
CA ALA A 69 -3.75 1.29 53.24
C ALA A 69 -4.18 -0.17 53.07
N GLU A 70 -4.48 -0.61 51.85
CA GLU A 70 -4.79 -2.00 51.55
C GLU A 70 -3.59 -2.90 51.82
N GLU A 71 -2.40 -2.54 51.34
CA GLU A 71 -1.17 -3.30 51.60
C GLU A 71 -0.87 -3.44 53.09
N GLN A 72 -1.06 -2.36 53.87
CA GLN A 72 -0.87 -2.38 55.31
C GLN A 72 -1.92 -3.25 56.00
N ALA A 73 -3.20 -3.10 55.64
CA ALA A 73 -4.28 -3.91 56.18
C ALA A 73 -4.11 -5.40 55.86
N ALA A 74 -3.56 -5.75 54.70
CA ALA A 74 -3.24 -7.13 54.34
C ALA A 74 -2.16 -7.72 55.27
N ARG A 75 -1.07 -6.98 55.51
CA ARG A 75 0.00 -7.41 56.45
C ARG A 75 -0.54 -7.58 57.87
N ASP A 76 -1.35 -6.63 58.34
CA ASP A 76 -1.93 -6.67 59.69
C ASP A 76 -2.99 -7.77 59.82
N LEU A 77 -3.72 -8.06 58.75
CA LEU A 77 -4.67 -9.17 58.67
C LEU A 77 -3.96 -10.52 58.79
N ASP A 78 -2.84 -10.71 58.09
CA ASP A 78 -2.05 -11.95 58.18
C ASP A 78 -1.58 -12.20 59.62
N GLN A 79 -1.10 -11.15 60.30
CA GLN A 79 -0.71 -11.24 61.70
C GLN A 79 -1.92 -11.53 62.62
N ALA A 80 -3.05 -10.87 62.40
CA ALA A 80 -4.27 -11.10 63.17
C ALA A 80 -4.83 -12.52 62.97
N GLN A 81 -4.72 -13.06 61.75
CA GLN A 81 -5.14 -14.41 61.42
C GLN A 81 -4.27 -15.46 62.10
N LEU A 82 -2.95 -15.24 62.18
CA LEU A 82 -2.05 -16.10 62.95
C LEU A 82 -2.40 -16.11 64.45
N GLN A 83 -2.67 -14.93 65.03
CA GLN A 83 -3.12 -14.81 66.43
C GLN A 83 -4.46 -15.49 66.67
N LEU A 84 -5.40 -15.35 65.74
CA LEU A 84 -6.70 -16.02 65.79
C LEU A 84 -6.54 -17.54 65.75
N ASN A 85 -5.74 -18.07 64.83
CA ASN A 85 -5.47 -19.51 64.74
C ASN A 85 -4.86 -20.05 66.04
N THR A 86 -3.92 -19.29 66.64
CA THR A 86 -3.29 -19.66 67.92
C THR A 86 -4.31 -19.64 69.07
N ALA A 87 -5.16 -18.62 69.14
CA ALA A 87 -6.21 -18.50 70.15
C ALA A 87 -7.28 -19.60 70.01
N GLN A 88 -7.64 -19.97 68.77
CA GLN A 88 -8.55 -21.07 68.48
C GLN A 88 -7.98 -22.42 68.91
N GLN A 89 -6.70 -22.68 68.64
CA GLN A 89 -6.00 -23.89 69.11
C GLN A 89 -5.94 -23.96 70.64
N ALA A 90 -5.58 -22.87 71.31
CA ALA A 90 -5.56 -22.80 72.77
C ALA A 90 -6.95 -23.03 73.38
N SER A 91 -7.99 -22.43 72.79
CA SER A 91 -9.40 -22.60 73.15
C SER A 91 -9.87 -24.04 72.96
N ALA A 92 -9.52 -24.68 71.84
CA ALA A 92 -9.83 -26.08 71.57
C ALA A 92 -9.13 -27.03 72.58
N ASN A 93 -7.83 -26.85 72.80
CA ASN A 93 -7.05 -27.63 73.76
C ASN A 93 -7.59 -27.46 75.20
N ALA A 94 -8.00 -26.24 75.58
CA ALA A 94 -8.61 -25.97 76.88
C ALA A 94 -9.97 -26.68 77.03
N ARG A 95 -10.80 -26.70 75.98
CA ARG A 95 -12.07 -27.45 75.99
C ARG A 95 -11.85 -28.95 76.09
N GLU A 96 -10.87 -29.49 75.37
CA GLU A 96 -10.53 -30.92 75.40
C GLU A 96 -10.01 -31.34 76.78
N THR A 97 -9.03 -30.62 77.32
CA THR A 97 -8.47 -30.89 78.66
C THR A 97 -9.52 -30.76 79.77
N PHE A 98 -10.41 -29.77 79.67
CA PHE A 98 -11.55 -29.63 80.57
C PHE A 98 -12.54 -30.81 80.44
N GLY A 99 -12.83 -31.25 79.21
CA GLY A 99 -13.67 -32.41 78.94
C GLY A 99 -13.10 -33.70 79.53
N ASN A 100 -11.81 -33.95 79.31
CA ASN A 100 -11.08 -35.10 79.89
C ASN A 100 -11.11 -35.07 81.42
N TRP A 101 -10.92 -33.88 82.02
CA TRP A 101 -11.02 -33.71 83.47
C TRP A 101 -12.42 -34.02 84.02
N ILE A 102 -13.49 -33.53 83.36
CA ILE A 102 -14.87 -33.87 83.73
C ILE A 102 -15.13 -35.38 83.60
N ALA A 103 -14.64 -36.01 82.51
CA ALA A 103 -14.82 -37.44 82.28
C ALA A 103 -14.16 -38.28 83.39
N THR A 104 -12.92 -37.97 83.75
CA THR A 104 -12.22 -38.62 84.88
C THR A 104 -12.96 -38.42 86.20
N ARG A 105 -13.45 -37.20 86.49
CA ARG A 105 -14.24 -36.91 87.69
C ARG A 105 -15.54 -37.73 87.76
N ARG A 106 -16.26 -37.85 86.64
CA ARG A 106 -17.48 -38.68 86.56
C ARG A 106 -17.19 -40.16 86.86
N ALA A 107 -16.02 -40.66 86.44
CA ALA A 107 -15.61 -42.03 86.72
C ALA A 107 -15.19 -42.28 88.18
N THR A 108 -14.71 -41.27 88.90
CA THR A 108 -14.21 -41.40 90.29
C THR A 108 -15.19 -40.98 91.39
N ALA A 109 -16.37 -40.45 91.04
CA ALA A 109 -17.50 -40.15 91.94
C ALA A 109 -17.16 -39.27 93.18
N GLN A 110 -16.28 -38.27 93.04
CA GLN A 110 -15.95 -37.31 94.11
C GLN A 110 -16.86 -36.06 94.10
N PRO A 111 -17.70 -35.82 95.13
CA PRO A 111 -18.69 -34.73 95.12
C PRO A 111 -18.17 -33.34 95.54
N ASP A 112 -17.16 -33.23 96.41
CA ASP A 112 -16.94 -32.02 97.24
C ASP A 112 -16.07 -30.88 96.65
N GLN A 113 -15.93 -30.73 95.32
CA GLN A 113 -15.03 -29.72 94.71
C GLN A 113 -15.69 -28.75 93.71
N ASP A 114 -16.72 -28.02 94.14
CA ASP A 114 -17.38 -26.99 93.30
C ASP A 114 -16.50 -25.77 93.01
N THR A 115 -15.56 -25.44 93.91
CA THR A 115 -14.63 -24.32 93.73
C THR A 115 -13.66 -24.53 92.56
N GLU A 116 -13.17 -25.76 92.34
CA GLU A 116 -12.28 -26.08 91.22
C GLU A 116 -13.02 -26.06 89.89
N LEU A 117 -14.28 -26.53 89.85
CA LEU A 117 -15.14 -26.44 88.66
C LEU A 117 -15.31 -24.97 88.24
N ILE A 118 -15.67 -24.10 89.17
CA ILE A 118 -15.83 -22.66 88.92
C ILE A 118 -14.51 -22.04 88.42
N ALA A 119 -13.37 -22.41 89.01
CA ALA A 119 -12.07 -21.91 88.58
C ALA A 119 -11.70 -22.33 87.15
N ARG A 120 -11.95 -23.60 86.78
CA ARG A 120 -11.68 -24.12 85.43
C ARG A 120 -12.65 -23.58 84.39
N THR A 121 -13.93 -23.40 84.73
CA THR A 121 -14.89 -22.72 83.85
C THR A 121 -14.47 -21.28 83.59
N LYS A 122 -14.07 -20.52 84.62
CA LYS A 122 -13.52 -19.17 84.43
C LYS A 122 -12.27 -19.15 83.55
N ALA A 123 -11.41 -20.15 83.66
CA ALA A 123 -10.25 -20.29 82.77
C ALA A 123 -10.67 -20.52 81.31
N LEU A 124 -11.70 -21.34 81.07
CA LEU A 124 -12.26 -21.58 79.74
C LEU A 124 -12.87 -20.31 79.14
N ASP A 125 -13.63 -19.55 79.93
CA ASP A 125 -14.19 -18.26 79.52
C ASP A 125 -13.08 -17.26 79.14
N ALA A 126 -11.97 -17.25 79.87
CA ALA A 126 -10.82 -16.42 79.53
C ALA A 126 -10.19 -16.80 78.18
N PHE A 127 -10.12 -18.09 77.82
CA PHE A 127 -9.69 -18.51 76.47
C PHE A 127 -10.69 -18.09 75.40
N LYS A 128 -12.00 -18.21 75.66
CA LYS A 128 -13.02 -17.78 74.71
C LYS A 128 -12.98 -16.27 74.46
N GLN A 129 -12.80 -15.47 75.50
CA GLN A 129 -12.64 -14.01 75.37
C GLN A 129 -11.41 -13.63 74.52
N LYS A 130 -10.29 -14.36 74.65
CA LYS A 130 -9.09 -14.15 73.83
C LYS A 130 -9.34 -14.50 72.35
N GLU A 131 -10.05 -15.60 72.08
CA GLU A 131 -10.47 -16.00 70.73
C GLU A 131 -11.35 -14.91 70.09
N ASP A 132 -12.37 -14.44 70.79
CA ASP A 132 -13.28 -13.41 70.28
C ASP A 132 -12.56 -12.06 70.07
N ALA A 133 -11.61 -11.72 70.95
CA ALA A 133 -10.77 -10.54 70.77
C ALA A 133 -9.88 -10.64 69.52
N ALA A 134 -9.26 -11.81 69.27
CA ALA A 134 -8.48 -12.05 68.06
C ALA A 134 -9.36 -12.02 66.81
N GLN A 135 -10.57 -12.57 66.87
CA GLN A 135 -11.54 -12.53 65.77
C GLN A 135 -11.97 -11.10 65.44
N ARG A 136 -12.25 -10.28 66.45
CA ARG A 136 -12.59 -8.86 66.26
C ARG A 136 -11.45 -8.10 65.59
N LYS A 137 -10.19 -8.36 65.97
CA LYS A 137 -9.02 -7.76 65.31
C LYS A 137 -8.93 -8.15 63.84
N ALA A 138 -9.07 -9.45 63.52
CA ALA A 138 -9.05 -9.91 62.12
C ALA A 138 -10.20 -9.29 61.30
N ASN A 139 -11.41 -9.23 61.86
CA ASN A 139 -12.56 -8.61 61.19
C ASN A 139 -12.36 -7.11 60.97
N ALA A 140 -11.77 -6.38 61.93
CA ALA A 140 -11.45 -4.97 61.78
C ALA A 140 -10.47 -4.73 60.62
N GLN A 141 -9.43 -5.57 60.49
CA GLN A 141 -8.48 -5.46 59.37
C GLN A 141 -9.13 -5.77 58.01
N ARG A 142 -10.05 -6.76 57.95
CA ARG A 142 -10.83 -7.03 56.74
C ARG A 142 -11.70 -5.83 56.33
N GLN A 143 -12.31 -5.14 57.31
CA GLN A 143 -13.10 -3.95 57.04
C GLN A 143 -12.24 -2.82 56.48
N ILE A 144 -11.06 -2.57 57.07
CA ILE A 144 -10.12 -1.55 56.58
C ILE A 144 -9.69 -1.84 55.13
N ALA A 145 -9.36 -3.09 54.81
CA ALA A 145 -9.00 -3.49 53.45
C ALA A 145 -10.17 -3.29 52.45
N LEU A 146 -11.40 -3.60 52.86
CA LEU A 146 -12.58 -3.39 52.04
C LEU A 146 -12.87 -1.90 51.80
N ASP A 147 -12.77 -1.08 52.84
CA ASP A 147 -12.98 0.37 52.74
C ASP A 147 -11.92 1.02 51.85
N ALA A 148 -10.66 0.57 51.94
CA ALA A 148 -9.57 1.01 51.07
C ALA A 148 -9.87 0.68 49.60
N ARG A 149 -10.26 -0.57 49.28
CA ARG A 149 -10.65 -0.95 47.91
C ARG A 149 -11.83 -0.14 47.37
N GLN A 150 -12.84 0.10 48.19
CA GLN A 150 -14.00 0.90 47.80
C GLN A 150 -13.65 2.39 47.59
N ALA A 151 -12.71 2.93 48.36
CA ALA A 151 -12.20 4.28 48.18
C ALA A 151 -11.38 4.39 46.88
N GLU A 152 -10.50 3.42 46.62
CA GLU A 152 -9.72 3.33 45.39
C GLU A 152 -10.62 3.25 44.14
N GLN A 153 -11.61 2.34 44.15
CA GLN A 153 -12.49 2.15 43.02
C GLN A 153 -13.26 3.44 42.69
N ARG A 154 -13.83 4.11 43.70
CA ARG A 154 -14.54 5.39 43.49
C ARG A 154 -13.61 6.48 42.96
N ALA A 155 -12.38 6.54 43.45
CA ALA A 155 -11.40 7.51 42.98
C ALA A 155 -10.96 7.23 41.54
N ARG A 156 -10.79 5.96 41.15
CA ARG A 156 -10.47 5.55 39.77
C ARG A 156 -11.62 5.84 38.81
N GLU A 157 -12.85 5.55 39.20
CA GLU A 157 -14.04 5.87 38.40
C GLU A 157 -14.14 7.39 38.16
N ALA A 158 -14.00 8.20 39.22
CA ALA A 158 -14.00 9.66 39.10
C ALA A 158 -12.84 10.19 38.23
N LEU A 159 -11.64 9.63 38.39
CA LEU A 159 -10.47 10.00 37.59
C LEU A 159 -10.68 9.65 36.11
N SER A 160 -11.27 8.48 35.83
CA SER A 160 -11.53 8.04 34.47
C SER A 160 -12.46 9.00 33.73
N VAL A 161 -13.46 9.59 34.41
CA VAL A 161 -14.36 10.59 33.78
C VAL A 161 -13.58 11.83 33.35
N LEU A 162 -12.66 12.31 34.19
CA LEU A 162 -11.80 13.46 33.87
C LEU A 162 -10.83 13.13 32.71
N GLU A 163 -10.28 11.92 32.70
CA GLU A 163 -9.39 11.45 31.64
C GLU A 163 -10.12 11.29 30.30
N HIS A 164 -11.38 10.82 30.30
CA HIS A 164 -12.19 10.71 29.09
C HIS A 164 -12.49 12.10 28.49
N ASP A 165 -12.92 13.07 29.29
CA ASP A 165 -13.14 14.45 28.82
C ASP A 165 -11.84 15.09 28.31
N ALA A 166 -10.73 14.90 29.03
CA ALA A 166 -9.41 15.36 28.59
C ALA A 166 -9.00 14.71 27.25
N GLN A 167 -9.28 13.41 27.06
CA GLN A 167 -8.97 12.69 25.83
C GLN A 167 -9.80 13.19 24.65
N GLU A 168 -11.08 13.48 24.85
CA GLU A 168 -11.92 14.08 23.81
C GLU A 168 -11.40 15.44 23.36
N ARG A 169 -10.99 16.30 24.30
CA ARG A 169 -10.39 17.60 24.01
C ARG A 169 -9.05 17.48 23.29
N LEU A 170 -8.19 16.56 23.74
CA LEU A 170 -6.92 16.26 23.10
C LEU A 170 -7.13 15.79 21.65
N ASN A 171 -8.08 14.88 21.43
CA ASN A 171 -8.44 14.40 20.09
C ASN A 171 -8.99 15.52 19.20
N ALA A 172 -9.79 16.42 19.75
CA ALA A 172 -10.32 17.57 19.01
C ALA A 172 -9.20 18.54 18.60
N GLU A 173 -8.23 18.80 19.46
CA GLU A 173 -7.06 19.64 19.13
C GLU A 173 -6.14 18.96 18.12
N TYR A 174 -5.88 17.66 18.23
CA TYR A 174 -5.13 16.96 17.18
C TYR A 174 -5.80 17.05 15.82
N ARG A 175 -7.13 16.87 15.75
CA ARG A 175 -7.89 17.05 14.50
C ARG A 175 -7.75 18.48 13.96
N ARG A 176 -7.74 19.51 14.82
CA ARG A 176 -7.54 20.91 14.39
C ARG A 176 -6.14 21.14 13.83
N VAL A 177 -5.10 20.64 14.51
CA VAL A 177 -3.72 20.75 14.04
C VAL A 177 -3.57 20.03 12.70
N GLU A 178 -4.09 18.81 12.59
CA GLU A 178 -4.07 18.03 11.35
C GLU A 178 -4.78 18.75 10.21
N LEU A 179 -5.96 19.34 10.47
CA LEU A 179 -6.69 20.15 9.49
C LEU A 179 -5.94 21.42 9.07
N ARG A 180 -5.22 22.09 9.98
CA ARG A 180 -4.38 23.25 9.65
C ARG A 180 -3.21 22.85 8.77
N VAL A 181 -2.50 21.79 9.13
CA VAL A 181 -1.39 21.25 8.33
C VAL A 181 -1.88 20.86 6.94
N PHE A 182 -3.03 20.19 6.88
CA PHE A 182 -3.69 19.88 5.61
C PHE A 182 -4.05 21.15 4.82
N ALA A 183 -4.62 22.17 5.47
CA ALA A 183 -4.98 23.43 4.81
C ALA A 183 -3.76 24.17 4.25
N TYR A 184 -2.63 24.19 4.96
CA TYR A 184 -1.39 24.78 4.45
C TYR A 184 -0.86 24.02 3.23
N ARG A 185 -0.85 22.68 3.28
CA ARG A 185 -0.44 21.86 2.13
C ARG A 185 -1.39 22.00 0.95
N LEU A 186 -2.68 22.08 1.19
CA LEU A 186 -3.69 22.32 0.16
C LEU A 186 -3.51 23.69 -0.48
N ALA A 187 -3.28 24.74 0.33
CA ALA A 187 -3.01 26.09 -0.14
C ALA A 187 -1.75 26.18 -1.02
N LEU A 188 -0.74 25.32 -0.77
CA LEU A 188 0.47 25.25 -1.59
C LEU A 188 0.27 24.42 -2.88
N THR A 189 -0.38 23.27 -2.79
CA THR A 189 -0.50 22.30 -3.89
C THR A 189 -1.60 22.65 -4.90
N LEU A 190 -2.70 23.27 -4.45
CA LEU A 190 -3.83 23.61 -5.31
C LEU A 190 -3.47 24.64 -6.40
N PRO A 191 -2.75 25.75 -6.11
CA PRO A 191 -2.25 26.65 -7.14
C PRO A 191 -1.33 25.96 -8.16
N LEU A 192 -0.48 25.05 -7.68
CA LEU A 192 0.42 24.26 -8.52
C LEU A 192 -0.35 23.39 -9.53
N LEU A 193 -1.42 22.75 -9.05
CA LEU A 193 -2.32 21.93 -9.88
C LEU A 193 -3.08 22.77 -10.91
N LEU A 194 -3.54 23.97 -10.53
CA LEU A 194 -4.18 24.91 -11.45
C LEU A 194 -3.22 25.35 -12.56
N VAL A 195 -1.98 25.70 -12.21
CA VAL A 195 -0.94 26.05 -13.19
C VAL A 195 -0.63 24.86 -14.10
N ALA A 196 -0.56 23.65 -13.56
CA ALA A 196 -0.32 22.44 -14.35
C ALA A 196 -1.48 22.17 -15.34
N GLY A 197 -2.73 22.32 -14.91
CA GLY A 197 -3.91 22.22 -15.76
C GLY A 197 -3.91 23.26 -16.89
N TRP A 198 -3.58 24.52 -16.56
CA TRP A 198 -3.46 25.59 -17.55
C TRP A 198 -2.35 25.32 -18.57
N LEU A 199 -1.16 24.89 -18.11
CA LEU A 199 -0.04 24.52 -18.97
C LEU A 199 -0.38 23.33 -19.88
N PHE A 200 -1.13 22.35 -19.38
CA PHE A 200 -1.57 21.21 -20.18
C PHE A 200 -2.49 21.63 -21.32
N VAL A 201 -3.47 22.52 -21.07
CA VAL A 201 -4.41 22.98 -22.09
C VAL A 201 -3.71 23.88 -23.11
N LYS A 202 -2.90 24.85 -22.65
CA LYS A 202 -2.40 25.95 -23.50
C LYS A 202 -0.99 25.72 -24.07
N LYS A 203 -0.13 24.92 -23.41
CA LYS A 203 1.31 24.84 -23.74
C LYS A 203 1.86 23.42 -23.99
N ARG A 204 1.03 22.36 -23.98
CA ARG A 204 1.49 20.97 -24.21
C ARG A 204 2.19 20.68 -25.54
N LYS A 205 2.02 21.53 -26.57
CA LYS A 205 2.67 21.41 -27.90
C LYS A 205 3.73 22.49 -28.15
N SER A 206 4.10 23.27 -27.13
CA SER A 206 5.10 24.34 -27.24
C SER A 206 6.50 23.78 -27.50
N THR A 207 7.45 24.59 -27.96
CA THR A 207 8.87 24.20 -28.10
C THR A 207 9.46 23.70 -26.77
N TYR A 208 9.03 24.30 -25.65
CA TYR A 208 9.42 23.93 -24.28
C TYR A 208 8.57 22.81 -23.68
N TRP A 209 7.98 21.94 -24.51
CA TRP A 209 7.14 20.84 -24.08
C TRP A 209 7.74 19.96 -22.96
N PRO A 210 9.07 19.68 -22.89
CA PRO A 210 9.60 18.79 -21.85
C PRO A 210 9.46 19.39 -20.44
N PHE A 211 9.68 20.69 -20.28
CA PHE A 211 9.52 21.38 -19.00
C PHE A 211 8.06 21.47 -18.57
N VAL A 212 7.15 21.67 -19.54
CA VAL A 212 5.71 21.65 -19.30
C VAL A 212 5.27 20.29 -18.75
N TRP A 213 5.71 19.21 -19.38
CA TRP A 213 5.39 17.86 -18.90
C TRP A 213 6.08 17.53 -17.58
N GLY A 214 7.33 17.95 -17.39
CA GLY A 214 8.04 17.83 -16.11
C GLY A 214 7.28 18.50 -14.97
N PHE A 215 6.79 19.73 -15.17
CA PHE A 215 5.97 20.43 -14.18
C PHE A 215 4.62 19.72 -13.92
N ILE A 216 3.98 19.18 -14.96
CA ILE A 216 2.74 18.40 -14.80
C ILE A 216 2.99 17.13 -13.97
N PHE A 217 4.08 16.40 -14.23
CA PHE A 217 4.44 15.23 -13.43
C PHE A 217 4.72 15.61 -11.98
N PHE A 218 5.46 16.69 -11.76
CA PHE A 218 5.71 17.23 -10.43
C PHE A 218 4.41 17.59 -9.70
N ALA A 219 3.51 18.36 -10.32
CA ALA A 219 2.26 18.79 -9.70
C ALA A 219 1.33 17.61 -9.38
N LEU A 220 1.25 16.61 -10.27
CA LEU A 220 0.51 15.37 -10.01
C LEU A 220 1.17 14.57 -8.89
N PHE A 221 2.49 14.46 -8.86
CA PHE A 221 3.21 13.77 -7.80
C PHE A 221 3.01 14.45 -6.44
N ALA A 222 3.22 15.77 -6.35
CA ALA A 222 2.97 16.55 -5.14
C ALA A 222 1.53 16.36 -4.65
N PHE A 223 0.55 16.37 -5.55
CA PHE A 223 -0.83 16.07 -5.16
C PHE A 223 -1.00 14.64 -4.61
N PHE A 224 -0.58 13.59 -5.33
CA PHE A 224 -0.85 12.20 -4.93
C PHE A 224 0.05 11.65 -3.82
N VAL A 225 1.26 12.18 -3.66
CA VAL A 225 2.27 11.66 -2.74
C VAL A 225 2.51 12.60 -1.56
N GLU A 226 2.29 13.90 -1.71
CA GLU A 226 2.56 14.87 -0.63
C GLU A 226 1.28 15.35 0.06
N LEU A 227 0.19 15.57 -0.70
CA LEU A 227 -1.10 15.99 -0.15
C LEU A 227 -1.95 14.80 0.31
N VAL A 228 -2.10 13.79 -0.54
CA VAL A 228 -3.05 12.69 -0.30
C VAL A 228 -2.72 11.85 0.95
N PRO A 229 -1.46 11.52 1.30
CA PRO A 229 -1.18 10.74 2.51
C PRO A 229 -1.54 11.44 3.83
N TYR A 230 -1.82 12.74 3.81
CA TYR A 230 -2.10 13.55 5.00
C TYR A 230 -3.57 13.98 5.09
N LEU A 231 -4.45 13.32 4.31
CA LEU A 231 -5.90 13.45 4.49
C LEU A 231 -6.34 12.63 5.73
N PRO A 232 -6.96 13.25 6.75
CA PRO A 232 -7.25 12.66 8.07
C PRO A 232 -8.11 11.38 8.13
N SER A 233 -8.55 10.86 6.99
CA SER A 233 -9.38 9.63 6.92
C SER A 233 -9.57 9.09 5.51
N TYR A 234 -9.38 9.93 4.47
CA TYR A 234 -9.72 9.57 3.07
C TYR A 234 -8.53 9.48 2.11
N GLY A 235 -7.31 9.73 2.59
CA GLY A 235 -6.11 9.78 1.76
C GLY A 235 -5.84 8.49 0.99
N GLY A 236 -5.84 7.36 1.70
CA GLY A 236 -5.66 6.05 1.08
C GLY A 236 -6.70 5.79 -0.02
N TYR A 237 -7.98 6.02 0.27
CA TYR A 237 -9.08 5.76 -0.65
C TYR A 237 -8.97 6.57 -1.94
N VAL A 238 -8.72 7.89 -1.85
CA VAL A 238 -8.56 8.73 -3.05
C VAL A 238 -7.37 8.26 -3.90
N ARG A 239 -6.23 7.94 -3.27
CA ARG A 239 -5.05 7.42 -3.96
C ARG A 239 -5.36 6.16 -4.75
N TYR A 240 -5.98 5.18 -4.09
CA TYR A 240 -6.25 3.88 -4.71
C TYR A 240 -7.36 3.96 -5.76
N VAL A 241 -8.43 4.73 -5.53
CA VAL A 241 -9.51 4.93 -6.51
C VAL A 241 -8.95 5.57 -7.78
N VAL A 242 -8.17 6.64 -7.67
CA VAL A 242 -7.57 7.27 -8.85
C VAL A 242 -6.56 6.36 -9.53
N GLY A 243 -5.74 5.63 -8.76
CA GLY A 243 -4.82 4.63 -9.28
C GLY A 243 -5.52 3.52 -10.07
N ILE A 244 -6.66 3.04 -9.57
CA ILE A 244 -7.51 2.04 -10.26
C ILE A 244 -8.06 2.64 -11.55
N VAL A 245 -8.64 3.84 -11.52
CA VAL A 245 -9.19 4.50 -12.70
C VAL A 245 -8.11 4.71 -13.78
N LEU A 246 -6.94 5.22 -13.40
CA LEU A 246 -5.81 5.41 -14.32
C LEU A 246 -5.36 4.09 -14.93
N THR A 247 -5.21 3.04 -14.13
CA THR A 247 -4.81 1.71 -14.59
C THR A 247 -5.83 1.14 -15.58
N VAL A 248 -7.13 1.24 -15.28
CA VAL A 248 -8.20 0.77 -16.17
C VAL A 248 -8.20 1.55 -17.49
N LEU A 249 -8.05 2.87 -17.46
CA LEU A 249 -8.03 3.71 -18.66
C LEU A 249 -6.79 3.42 -19.53
N VAL A 250 -5.60 3.37 -18.93
CA VAL A 250 -4.34 3.06 -19.63
C VAL A 250 -4.37 1.63 -20.17
N GLY A 251 -4.81 0.67 -19.37
CA GLY A 251 -4.96 -0.72 -19.77
C GLY A 251 -5.92 -0.88 -20.95
N ARG A 252 -7.11 -0.26 -20.87
CA ARG A 252 -8.09 -0.24 -21.98
C ARG A 252 -7.49 0.38 -23.24
N TYR A 253 -6.81 1.51 -23.14
CA TYR A 253 -6.17 2.15 -24.29
C TYR A 253 -5.10 1.25 -24.91
N ALA A 254 -4.24 0.65 -24.10
CA ALA A 254 -3.19 -0.27 -24.55
C ALA A 254 -3.76 -1.50 -25.26
N ILE A 255 -4.79 -2.13 -24.69
CA ILE A 255 -5.47 -3.29 -25.28
C ILE A 255 -6.09 -2.92 -26.64
N ILE A 256 -6.82 -1.81 -26.71
CA ILE A 256 -7.44 -1.37 -27.96
C ILE A 256 -6.37 -1.03 -29.01
N ALA A 257 -5.27 -0.39 -28.61
CA ALA A 257 -4.17 -0.06 -29.51
C ALA A 257 -3.47 -1.32 -30.04
N LEU A 258 -3.24 -2.32 -29.19
CA LEU A 258 -2.68 -3.62 -29.58
C LEU A 258 -3.61 -4.35 -30.55
N ASN A 259 -4.90 -4.40 -30.25
CA ASN A 259 -5.87 -5.05 -31.13
C ASN A 259 -5.96 -4.36 -32.50
N ARG A 260 -5.92 -3.02 -32.54
CA ARG A 260 -5.86 -2.26 -33.80
C ARG A 260 -4.57 -2.55 -34.57
N TYR A 261 -3.44 -2.71 -33.86
CA TYR A 261 -2.17 -3.07 -34.48
C TYR A 261 -2.23 -4.47 -35.12
N LEU A 262 -2.69 -5.48 -34.36
CA LEU A 262 -2.83 -6.85 -34.86
C LEU A 262 -3.83 -6.94 -36.02
N ALA A 263 -4.94 -6.20 -35.98
CA ALA A 263 -5.91 -6.15 -37.07
C ALA A 263 -5.29 -5.59 -38.36
N ARG A 264 -4.50 -4.51 -38.26
CA ARG A 264 -3.77 -3.97 -39.42
C ARG A 264 -2.73 -4.95 -39.96
N GLN A 265 -2.06 -5.69 -39.09
CA GLN A 265 -1.08 -6.69 -39.49
C GLN A 265 -1.74 -7.84 -40.26
N LYS A 266 -2.87 -8.36 -39.78
CA LYS A 266 -3.65 -9.38 -40.49
C LYS A 266 -4.13 -8.91 -41.87
N LEU A 267 -4.58 -7.66 -41.97
CA LEU A 267 -4.98 -7.08 -43.25
C LEU A 267 -3.80 -6.95 -44.21
N ALA A 268 -2.62 -6.55 -43.72
CA ALA A 268 -1.41 -6.47 -44.54
C ALA A 268 -0.98 -7.86 -45.06
N GLU A 269 -1.11 -8.92 -44.26
CA GLU A 269 -0.79 -10.29 -44.68
C GLU A 269 -1.69 -10.81 -45.82
N GLN A 270 -2.91 -10.28 -45.97
CA GLN A 270 -3.87 -10.71 -47.00
C GLN A 270 -3.74 -9.96 -48.34
N GLN A 271 -2.94 -8.90 -48.42
CA GLN A 271 -2.83 -8.08 -49.63
C GLN A 271 -1.82 -8.65 -50.65
N PRO A 272 -2.03 -8.45 -51.96
CA PRO A 272 -1.08 -8.86 -53.01
C PRO A 272 0.32 -8.25 -52.84
N ASP A 273 1.36 -9.00 -53.22
CA ASP A 273 2.76 -8.62 -52.98
C ASP A 273 3.19 -7.27 -53.59
N GLN A 274 2.58 -6.86 -54.71
CA GLN A 274 2.93 -5.62 -55.39
C GLN A 274 2.49 -4.37 -54.60
N VAL A 275 1.27 -4.37 -54.07
CA VAL A 275 0.71 -3.27 -53.27
C VAL A 275 1.42 -3.16 -51.91
N ARG A 276 1.78 -4.31 -51.31
CA ARG A 276 2.54 -4.37 -50.04
C ARG A 276 3.93 -3.75 -50.14
N ARG A 277 4.60 -3.82 -51.30
CA ARG A 277 5.95 -3.25 -51.50
C ARG A 277 5.90 -1.73 -51.66
N GLU A 278 4.85 -1.18 -52.25
CA GLU A 278 4.68 0.26 -52.45
C GLU A 278 4.27 1.00 -51.17
N GLU A 279 3.44 0.39 -50.32
CA GLU A 279 3.03 1.00 -49.04
C GLU A 279 4.12 0.94 -47.95
N LEU A 280 5.09 0.03 -48.07
CA LEU A 280 6.11 -0.17 -47.05
C LEU A 280 7.26 0.83 -47.19
N SER A 281 7.38 1.74 -46.23
CA SER A 281 8.43 2.77 -46.26
C SER A 281 9.83 2.13 -46.29
N TYR A 282 10.66 2.55 -47.26
CA TYR A 282 12.05 2.12 -47.47
C TYR A 282 12.85 1.95 -46.16
N ASP A 283 12.80 2.95 -45.28
CA ASP A 283 13.58 2.96 -44.03
C ASP A 283 13.14 1.86 -43.04
N VAL A 284 11.86 1.50 -43.03
CA VAL A 284 11.32 0.45 -42.16
C VAL A 284 11.71 -0.92 -42.70
N ALA A 285 11.64 -1.11 -44.02
CA ALA A 285 12.02 -2.36 -44.65
C ALA A 285 13.50 -2.68 -44.43
N LEU A 286 14.38 -1.71 -44.66
CA LEU A 286 15.82 -1.88 -44.49
C LEU A 286 16.21 -2.08 -43.01
N ALA A 287 15.54 -1.39 -42.08
CA ALA A 287 15.79 -1.55 -40.64
C ALA A 287 15.34 -2.93 -40.10
N ARG A 288 14.28 -3.51 -40.66
CA ARG A 288 13.81 -4.86 -40.30
C ARG A 288 14.72 -5.94 -40.91
N LEU A 289 15.11 -5.78 -42.18
CA LEU A 289 16.11 -6.64 -42.81
C LEU A 289 17.44 -6.61 -42.06
N GLY A 290 17.93 -5.44 -41.63
CA GLY A 290 19.14 -5.34 -40.81
C GLY A 290 19.08 -6.08 -39.47
N LYS A 291 17.89 -6.51 -39.02
CA LYS A 291 17.66 -7.30 -37.80
C LYS A 291 17.24 -8.75 -38.09
N SER A 292 17.36 -9.22 -39.33
CA SER A 292 16.90 -10.54 -39.76
C SER A 292 15.39 -10.77 -39.54
N VAL A 293 14.58 -9.71 -39.73
CA VAL A 293 13.13 -9.76 -39.59
C VAL A 293 12.47 -9.41 -40.93
N CYS A 294 11.48 -10.22 -41.35
CA CYS A 294 10.72 -9.96 -42.56
C CYS A 294 9.97 -8.62 -42.48
N PRO A 295 10.13 -7.70 -43.45
CA PRO A 295 9.42 -6.44 -43.47
C PRO A 295 7.90 -6.56 -43.54
N GLY A 296 7.38 -7.65 -44.12
CA GLY A 296 5.94 -7.91 -44.28
C GLY A 296 5.29 -8.54 -43.04
N CYS A 297 5.74 -9.74 -42.63
CA CYS A 297 5.11 -10.52 -41.56
C CYS A 297 5.78 -10.39 -40.19
N GLU A 298 6.88 -9.63 -40.07
CA GLU A 298 7.64 -9.40 -38.82
C GLU A 298 8.16 -10.67 -38.14
N ARG A 299 8.19 -11.80 -38.86
CA ARG A 299 8.81 -13.05 -38.41
C ARG A 299 10.31 -13.06 -38.71
N PRO A 300 11.12 -13.79 -37.92
CA PRO A 300 12.53 -13.96 -38.20
C PRO A 300 12.73 -14.65 -39.56
N VAL A 301 13.73 -14.21 -40.32
CA VAL A 301 14.14 -14.81 -41.59
C VAL A 301 15.66 -14.90 -41.61
N ASP A 302 16.19 -16.02 -42.08
CA ASP A 302 17.64 -16.18 -42.26
C ASP A 302 18.11 -15.44 -43.51
N LEU A 303 18.67 -14.25 -43.33
CA LEU A 303 19.21 -13.43 -44.41
C LEU A 303 20.68 -13.75 -44.73
N LYS A 304 21.33 -14.64 -43.97
CA LYS A 304 22.70 -15.09 -44.26
C LYS A 304 22.72 -16.17 -45.35
N ASN A 305 21.59 -16.83 -45.56
CA ASN A 305 21.41 -17.72 -46.69
C ASN A 305 21.12 -16.90 -47.96
N ASN A 306 22.07 -16.92 -48.90
CA ASN A 306 21.98 -16.18 -50.16
C ASN A 306 20.96 -16.76 -51.15
N GLU A 307 20.43 -17.96 -50.87
CA GLU A 307 19.41 -18.62 -51.70
C GLU A 307 17.98 -18.16 -51.35
N ILE A 308 17.79 -17.46 -50.22
CA ILE A 308 16.47 -17.01 -49.76
C ILE A 308 16.18 -15.60 -50.28
N ASP A 309 15.57 -15.52 -51.47
CA ASP A 309 15.13 -14.26 -52.07
C ASP A 309 13.69 -13.87 -51.68
N PHE A 310 12.90 -14.83 -51.20
CA PHE A 310 11.51 -14.64 -50.76
C PHE A 310 11.33 -15.09 -49.31
N CYS A 311 10.43 -14.44 -48.58
CA CYS A 311 10.12 -14.84 -47.22
C CYS A 311 9.31 -16.16 -47.21
N PRO A 312 9.76 -17.21 -46.49
CA PRO A 312 9.05 -18.50 -46.44
C PRO A 312 7.71 -18.43 -45.69
N HIS A 313 7.46 -17.37 -44.94
CA HIS A 313 6.23 -17.23 -44.15
C HIS A 313 5.11 -16.46 -44.87
N CYS A 314 5.45 -15.53 -45.77
CA CYS A 314 4.46 -14.63 -46.38
C CYS A 314 4.71 -14.31 -47.86
N GLY A 315 5.70 -14.94 -48.50
CA GLY A 315 5.96 -14.84 -49.94
C GLY A 315 6.54 -13.52 -50.43
N ILE A 316 6.74 -12.51 -49.57
CA ILE A 316 7.29 -11.22 -50.01
C ILE A 316 8.74 -11.36 -50.50
N GLY A 317 9.07 -10.73 -51.62
CA GLY A 317 10.45 -10.69 -52.13
C GLY A 317 11.30 -9.77 -51.26
N LEU A 318 12.35 -10.34 -50.67
CA LEU A 318 13.30 -9.67 -49.80
C LEU A 318 14.50 -9.13 -50.60
N PHE A 319 14.92 -9.89 -51.61
CA PHE A 319 16.04 -9.57 -52.49
C PHE A 319 15.66 -9.74 -53.95
N ASP A 320 16.27 -8.93 -54.80
CA ASP A 320 16.19 -8.98 -56.26
C ASP A 320 17.58 -8.77 -56.85
N HIS A 321 17.75 -9.02 -58.14
CA HIS A 321 19.02 -8.81 -58.82
C HIS A 321 18.96 -7.52 -59.66
N CYS A 322 20.04 -6.75 -59.65
CA CYS A 322 20.12 -5.53 -60.45
C CYS A 322 20.08 -5.88 -61.95
N GLY A 323 19.15 -5.32 -62.71
CA GLY A 323 19.07 -5.54 -64.16
C GLY A 323 20.28 -5.01 -64.95
N HIS A 324 21.12 -4.16 -64.36
CA HIS A 324 22.30 -3.59 -65.02
C HIS A 324 23.60 -4.33 -64.69
N CYS A 325 23.86 -4.62 -63.41
CA CYS A 325 25.11 -5.25 -62.96
C CYS A 325 24.92 -6.66 -62.35
N SER A 326 23.70 -7.20 -62.37
CA SER A 326 23.31 -8.51 -61.81
C SER A 326 23.57 -8.71 -60.31
N THR A 327 24.03 -7.70 -59.58
CA THR A 327 24.27 -7.82 -58.13
C THR A 327 22.97 -8.02 -57.37
N ARG A 328 22.93 -9.01 -56.47
CA ARG A 328 21.84 -9.25 -55.52
C ARG A 328 21.70 -8.06 -54.57
N LYS A 329 20.59 -7.33 -54.63
CA LYS A 329 20.27 -6.17 -53.78
C LYS A 329 18.97 -6.43 -53.04
N SER A 330 18.67 -5.60 -52.03
CA SER A 330 17.35 -5.66 -51.39
C SER A 330 16.28 -5.22 -52.38
N ALA A 331 15.17 -5.95 -52.47
CA ALA A 331 14.03 -5.61 -53.31
C ALA A 331 13.38 -4.27 -52.92
N PHE A 332 13.71 -3.74 -51.73
CA PHE A 332 13.25 -2.45 -51.26
C PHE A 332 14.25 -1.31 -51.56
N SER A 333 15.46 -1.59 -52.06
CA SER A 333 16.47 -0.55 -52.29
C SER A 333 16.14 0.35 -53.48
N LYS A 334 16.10 1.66 -53.24
CA LYS A 334 15.85 2.68 -54.29
C LYS A 334 16.97 2.73 -55.33
N PHE A 335 18.18 2.37 -54.93
CA PHE A 335 19.36 2.34 -55.78
C PHE A 335 20.10 1.02 -55.57
N CYS A 336 20.81 0.54 -56.60
CA CYS A 336 21.74 -0.56 -56.45
C CYS A 336 22.94 -0.11 -55.62
N HIS A 337 23.29 -0.86 -54.57
CA HIS A 337 24.44 -0.56 -53.72
C HIS A 337 25.79 -0.75 -54.43
N ALA A 338 25.84 -1.53 -55.52
CA ALA A 338 27.07 -1.80 -56.27
C ALA A 338 27.35 -0.80 -57.40
N CYS A 339 26.32 -0.38 -58.15
CA CYS A 339 26.49 0.47 -59.34
C CYS A 339 25.72 1.80 -59.29
N GLY A 340 24.92 2.04 -58.25
CA GLY A 340 24.15 3.29 -58.08
C GLY A 340 22.93 3.44 -58.98
N THR A 341 22.68 2.52 -59.92
CA THR A 341 21.51 2.57 -60.81
C THR A 341 20.21 2.55 -59.99
N ALA A 342 19.28 3.45 -60.31
CA ALA A 342 17.97 3.50 -59.67
C ALA A 342 17.20 2.19 -59.94
N ALA A 343 16.52 1.66 -58.92
CA ALA A 343 15.69 0.49 -59.06
C ALA A 343 14.43 0.84 -59.86
N THR A 344 14.35 0.37 -61.11
CA THR A 344 13.10 0.32 -61.86
C THR A 344 12.26 -0.83 -61.29
N ALA A 345 10.94 -0.65 -61.15
CA ALA A 345 10.05 -1.70 -60.65
C ALA A 345 10.03 -2.88 -61.65
N THR A 346 10.90 -3.87 -61.44
CA THR A 346 11.02 -5.03 -62.33
C THR A 346 9.80 -5.92 -62.17
N GLN A 347 8.99 -5.99 -63.24
CA GLN A 347 7.97 -7.01 -63.48
C GLN A 347 8.61 -8.42 -63.44
N ALA A 348 7.84 -9.39 -62.96
CA ALA A 348 8.23 -10.79 -62.74
C ALA A 348 8.84 -11.49 -63.99
N PRO A 349 9.62 -12.58 -63.82
CA PRO A 349 10.48 -13.11 -64.88
C PRO A 349 9.70 -13.80 -66.00
N ASN A 350 10.16 -13.56 -67.23
CA ASN A 350 9.68 -14.12 -68.49
C ASN A 350 9.61 -15.66 -68.47
N THR A 351 8.44 -16.20 -68.79
CA THR A 351 8.27 -17.58 -69.25
C THR A 351 8.77 -17.67 -70.71
N PRO A 352 9.59 -18.67 -71.11
CA PRO A 352 10.00 -18.81 -72.49
C PRO A 352 8.83 -19.39 -73.32
N VAL A 353 8.31 -18.60 -74.26
CA VAL A 353 7.37 -19.08 -75.28
C VAL A 353 8.16 -19.68 -76.43
N THR A 354 8.28 -21.00 -76.46
CA THR A 354 8.56 -21.77 -77.67
C THR A 354 7.25 -22.43 -78.10
N GLY A 355 6.65 -21.92 -79.18
CA GLY A 355 5.40 -22.45 -79.71
C GLY A 355 5.02 -21.74 -81.01
N THR A 356 5.50 -22.28 -82.11
CA THR A 356 5.23 -21.94 -83.50
C THR A 356 3.75 -21.63 -83.78
N ALA A 357 3.47 -20.44 -84.28
CA ALA A 357 2.18 -20.08 -84.86
C ALA A 357 2.00 -20.84 -86.19
N GLN A 358 1.10 -21.82 -86.22
CA GLN A 358 0.50 -22.30 -87.46
C GLN A 358 -0.85 -21.58 -87.64
N SER A 359 -0.93 -20.90 -88.78
CA SER A 359 -2.11 -20.26 -89.34
C SER A 359 -3.27 -21.23 -89.56
N VAL A 360 -4.43 -20.95 -88.99
CA VAL A 360 -5.70 -21.55 -89.41
C VAL A 360 -6.70 -20.43 -89.74
N THR A 361 -7.21 -20.52 -90.96
CA THR A 361 -8.14 -19.66 -91.70
C THR A 361 -9.48 -19.45 -90.97
N PRO A 362 -10.14 -18.27 -91.09
CA PRO A 362 -11.40 -17.99 -90.40
C PRO A 362 -12.61 -18.60 -91.14
N GLY A 363 -13.41 -19.39 -90.41
CA GLY A 363 -14.72 -19.89 -90.82
C GLY A 363 -15.87 -18.95 -90.48
N ALA A 364 -16.86 -18.94 -91.36
CA ALA A 364 -18.03 -18.06 -91.53
C ALA A 364 -19.01 -17.92 -90.33
N PRO A 365 -19.91 -16.90 -90.34
CA PRO A 365 -20.78 -16.57 -89.21
C PRO A 365 -22.05 -17.43 -89.16
N VAL A 366 -22.46 -17.78 -87.94
CA VAL A 366 -23.75 -18.42 -87.65
C VAL A 366 -24.80 -17.33 -87.40
N GLN A 367 -25.88 -17.34 -88.20
CA GLN A 367 -27.13 -16.63 -87.91
C GLN A 367 -28.04 -17.48 -87.01
N PRO A 368 -28.94 -16.87 -86.22
CA PRO A 368 -29.82 -17.56 -85.28
C PRO A 368 -31.24 -17.79 -85.83
N ALA A 369 -31.94 -18.81 -85.32
CA ALA A 369 -33.42 -18.86 -85.13
C ALA A 369 -33.86 -20.30 -84.78
N PRO A 370 -35.11 -20.53 -84.31
CA PRO A 370 -36.11 -19.59 -83.79
C PRO A 370 -36.35 -19.67 -82.27
#